data_AF-A0A929NWL3-F1
#
_entry.id   AF-A0A929NWL3-F1
#
_cell.length_a   1.000
_cell.length_b   1.000
_cell.length_c   1.000
_cell.angle_alpha   90.00
_cell.angle_beta   90.00
_cell.angle_gamma   90.00
#
_symmetry.space_group_name_H-M   'P 1'
#
loop_
_entity.id
_entity.type
_entity.pdbx_description
1 polymer ?
#
loop_
_entity_poly.entity_id
_entity_poly.type
_entity_poly.pdbx_seq_one_letter_code
_entity_poly.pdbx_strand_id
1 'polypeptide(L)'
;GAVGCPKWTGVRLKDVLNHCGIKEDAVYIGYYGADKHLSGDSNKQPISRGIPIAKAMEDEMLIAWSMNNDEIPLLNGYPLRLLCSGWPGSTSGKWLEKIVIRNKIHDGTKMSGKSYRIPCESVVPGSKVKDEDMCIIESMPVKSLITYPKTGVDHKLSDGKFAVRGHAWAGDLAVKKLLISIDFGATWRVAKLKDPVNRFAWQRWNAEINFPEKGYYEIWAKAMDEKGVSQPMVVPGWNPKGYLNNSCHRIAVQVV
;
A
#
# COMPACT_ATOMS: atom_id res chain seq x y z
N GLY A 1 5.47 -7.98 -7.03
CA GLY A 1 4.25 -7.62 -6.26
C GLY A 1 4.51 -6.52 -5.25
N ALA A 2 5.46 -6.68 -4.32
CA ALA A 2 5.73 -5.74 -3.22
C ALA A 2 4.48 -5.29 -2.43
N VAL A 3 3.50 -6.20 -2.33
CA VAL A 3 2.21 -6.02 -1.65
C VAL A 3 1.74 -7.41 -1.19
N GLY A 4 1.02 -7.47 -0.06
CA GLY A 4 0.41 -8.68 0.44
C GLY A 4 -0.72 -8.35 1.42
N CYS A 5 -1.69 -9.26 1.56
CA CYS A 5 -2.83 -9.11 2.43
C CYS A 5 -3.08 -10.42 3.22
N PRO A 6 -2.16 -10.79 4.11
CA PRO A 6 -2.34 -11.98 4.96
C PRO A 6 -3.32 -11.68 6.11
N LYS A 7 -3.82 -12.73 6.74
CA LYS A 7 -4.53 -12.63 8.02
C LYS A 7 -3.50 -12.47 9.14
N TRP A 8 -3.75 -11.57 10.09
CA TRP A 8 -2.89 -11.37 11.25
C TRP A 8 -3.65 -11.61 12.54
N THR A 9 -2.95 -12.13 13.55
CA THR A 9 -3.45 -12.23 14.93
C THR A 9 -2.46 -11.54 15.86
N GLY A 10 -2.99 -10.76 16.80
CA GLY A 10 -2.22 -9.90 17.68
C GLY A 10 -3.08 -9.27 18.76
N VAL A 11 -2.45 -8.38 19.55
CA VAL A 11 -3.14 -7.48 20.47
C VAL A 11 -3.27 -6.11 19.81
N ARG A 12 -4.36 -5.41 20.10
CA ARG A 12 -4.54 -4.05 19.58
C ARG A 12 -3.52 -3.12 20.22
N LEU A 13 -2.86 -2.30 19.40
CA LEU A 13 -1.89 -1.32 19.90
C LEU A 13 -2.56 -0.35 20.87
N LYS A 14 -3.77 0.11 20.56
CA LYS A 14 -4.53 1.04 21.42
C LYS A 14 -4.72 0.53 22.84
N ASP A 15 -4.95 -0.78 23.01
CA ASP A 15 -5.18 -1.38 24.33
C ASP A 15 -3.88 -1.38 25.15
N VAL A 16 -2.74 -1.65 24.51
CA VAL A 16 -1.41 -1.58 25.13
C VAL A 16 -1.05 -0.14 25.49
N LEU A 17 -1.29 0.82 24.59
CA LEU A 17 -1.00 2.24 24.86
C LEU A 17 -1.86 2.78 26.00
N ASN A 18 -3.15 2.44 26.03
CA ASN A 18 -4.05 2.82 27.13
C ASN A 18 -3.62 2.19 28.46
N HIS A 19 -3.16 0.94 28.45
CA HIS A 19 -2.64 0.28 29.65
C HIS A 19 -1.38 0.97 30.19
N CYS A 20 -0.47 1.41 29.31
CA CYS A 20 0.73 2.16 29.71
C CYS A 20 0.44 3.60 30.15
N GLY A 21 -0.70 4.17 29.73
CA GLY A 21 -1.04 5.57 29.91
C GLY A 21 -0.46 6.46 28.81
N ILE A 22 -1.29 7.35 28.28
CA ILE A 22 -0.92 8.31 27.24
C ILE A 22 -1.14 9.72 27.81
N LYS A 23 -0.13 10.58 27.69
CA LYS A 23 -0.27 11.99 28.07
C LYS A 23 -1.06 12.76 27.02
N GLU A 24 -1.76 13.81 27.42
CA GLU A 24 -2.55 14.66 26.52
C GLU A 24 -1.69 15.33 25.42
N ASP A 25 -0.40 15.55 25.68
CA ASP A 25 0.54 16.11 24.71
C ASP A 25 1.14 15.08 23.74
N ALA A 26 0.65 13.82 23.75
CA ALA A 26 1.13 12.80 22.83
C ALA A 26 0.75 13.14 21.37
N VAL A 27 1.75 13.13 20.50
CA VAL A 27 1.63 13.50 19.09
C VAL A 27 1.84 12.27 18.19
N TYR A 28 2.86 11.46 18.47
CA TYR A 28 3.26 10.31 17.65
C TYR A 28 3.67 9.12 18.52
N ILE A 29 3.61 7.92 17.95
CA ILE A 29 4.42 6.79 18.41
C ILE A 29 5.59 6.55 17.47
N GLY A 30 6.70 6.07 18.00
CA GLY A 30 7.84 5.54 17.26
C GLY A 30 8.11 4.10 17.65
N TYR A 31 8.61 3.28 16.71
CA TYR A 31 9.01 1.91 17.01
C TYR A 31 10.52 1.70 16.84
N TYR A 32 11.07 0.73 17.56
CA TYR A 32 12.41 0.19 17.38
C TYR A 32 12.33 -1.33 17.23
N GLY A 33 13.06 -1.84 16.26
CA GLY A 33 13.22 -3.28 16.05
C GLY A 33 14.59 -3.76 16.51
N ALA A 34 14.70 -5.08 16.71
CA ALA A 34 15.93 -5.76 17.12
C ALA A 34 16.94 -5.95 15.96
N ASP A 35 16.64 -5.41 14.76
CA ASP A 35 17.56 -5.49 13.63
C ASP A 35 18.80 -4.60 13.82
N LYS A 36 19.89 -4.98 13.19
CA LYS A 36 21.14 -4.20 13.21
C LYS A 36 21.13 -3.19 12.08
N HIS A 37 21.75 -2.05 12.28
CA HIS A 37 22.01 -1.11 11.19
C HIS A 37 22.79 -1.81 10.07
N LEU A 38 22.51 -1.45 8.81
CA LEU A 38 23.08 -2.12 7.62
C LEU A 38 24.61 -2.08 7.57
N SER A 39 25.26 -1.12 8.24
CA SER A 39 26.72 -1.06 8.34
C SER A 39 27.31 -1.98 9.41
N GLY A 40 26.50 -2.68 10.21
CA GLY A 40 26.94 -3.48 11.36
C GLY A 40 27.35 -2.68 12.60
N ASP A 41 27.33 -1.34 12.52
CA ASP A 41 27.68 -0.44 13.62
C ASP A 41 26.57 -0.43 14.67
N SER A 42 26.88 -0.92 15.88
CA SER A 42 25.93 -1.01 16.99
C SER A 42 25.52 0.35 17.56
N ASN A 43 26.25 1.42 17.26
CA ASN A 43 25.91 2.78 17.70
C ASN A 43 24.90 3.46 16.76
N LYS A 44 24.62 2.85 15.60
CA LYS A 44 23.63 3.35 14.65
C LYS A 44 22.33 2.56 14.80
N GLN A 45 21.23 3.28 14.79
CA GLN A 45 19.91 2.65 14.84
C GLN A 45 19.49 2.15 13.46
N PRO A 46 18.86 0.96 13.37
CA PRO A 46 18.21 0.51 12.15
C PRO A 46 17.01 1.41 11.79
N ILE A 47 16.14 0.94 10.88
CA ILE A 47 14.92 1.69 10.52
C ILE A 47 14.03 1.86 11.76
N SER A 48 13.67 3.11 12.06
CA SER A 48 12.78 3.46 13.15
C SER A 48 11.82 4.53 12.66
N ARG A 49 10.65 4.09 12.22
CA ARG A 49 9.56 4.94 11.74
C ARG A 49 8.55 5.17 12.86
N GLY A 50 7.61 6.09 12.63
CA GLY A 50 6.51 6.38 13.52
C GLY A 50 5.24 6.72 12.77
N ILE A 51 4.15 6.87 13.53
CA ILE A 51 2.82 7.25 13.04
C ILE A 51 2.17 8.23 14.05
N PRO A 52 1.25 9.10 13.60
CA PRO A 52 0.45 9.93 14.49
C PRO A 52 -0.29 9.10 15.54
N ILE A 53 -0.48 9.68 16.73
CA ILE A 53 -1.20 9.00 17.83
C ILE A 53 -2.62 8.60 17.40
N ALA A 54 -3.30 9.45 16.62
CA ALA A 54 -4.63 9.16 16.10
C ALA A 54 -4.65 7.86 15.27
N LYS A 55 -3.64 7.63 14.42
CA LYS A 55 -3.49 6.39 13.67
C LYS A 55 -3.18 5.20 14.59
N ALA A 56 -2.31 5.38 15.57
CA ALA A 56 -1.93 4.34 16.53
C ALA A 56 -3.10 3.84 17.40
N MET A 57 -4.11 4.68 17.59
CA MET A 57 -5.31 4.38 18.38
C MET A 57 -6.43 3.69 17.60
N GLU A 58 -6.26 3.42 16.30
CA GLU A 58 -7.25 2.68 15.51
C GLU A 58 -7.35 1.20 15.92
N ASP A 59 -8.54 0.61 15.74
CA ASP A 59 -8.88 -0.75 16.18
C ASP A 59 -8.08 -1.86 15.49
N GLU A 60 -7.64 -1.61 14.26
CA GLU A 60 -6.90 -2.58 13.43
C GLU A 60 -5.38 -2.41 13.51
N MET A 61 -4.88 -1.49 14.35
CA MET A 61 -3.46 -1.42 14.69
C MET A 61 -3.11 -2.57 15.60
N LEU A 62 -2.18 -3.43 15.19
CA LEU A 62 -1.81 -4.62 15.96
C LEU A 62 -0.33 -4.64 16.32
N ILE A 63 -0.04 -5.17 17.51
CA ILE A 63 1.20 -5.87 17.79
C ILE A 63 0.91 -7.35 17.52
N ALA A 64 1.44 -7.87 16.40
CA ALA A 64 1.10 -9.18 15.86
C ALA A 64 2.18 -10.23 16.11
N TRP A 65 1.75 -11.47 16.39
CA TRP A 65 2.61 -12.66 16.55
C TRP A 65 2.23 -13.84 15.65
N SER A 66 1.12 -13.75 14.89
CA SER A 66 0.72 -14.78 13.92
C SER A 66 0.33 -14.20 12.56
N MET A 67 0.71 -14.91 11.50
CA MET A 67 0.42 -14.61 10.09
C MET A 67 -0.21 -15.85 9.44
N ASN A 68 -1.41 -15.71 8.88
CA ASN A 68 -2.18 -16.79 8.26
C ASN A 68 -2.45 -18.01 9.17
N ASN A 69 -2.68 -17.75 10.46
CA ASN A 69 -2.91 -18.76 11.51
C ASN A 69 -1.67 -19.57 11.94
N ASP A 70 -0.49 -19.26 11.40
CA ASP A 70 0.79 -19.81 11.83
C ASP A 70 1.64 -18.74 12.54
N GLU A 71 2.76 -19.13 13.14
CA GLU A 71 3.76 -18.18 13.62
C GLU A 71 4.23 -17.27 12.47
N ILE A 72 4.57 -16.02 12.79
CA ILE A 72 5.13 -15.11 11.79
C ILE A 72 6.46 -15.69 11.28
N PRO A 73 6.67 -15.83 9.96
CA PRO A 73 7.98 -16.22 9.45
C PRO A 73 9.08 -15.24 9.87
N LEU A 74 10.31 -15.70 10.07
CA LEU A 74 11.42 -14.87 10.54
C LEU A 74 11.58 -13.56 9.75
N LEU A 75 11.55 -13.65 8.40
CA LEU A 75 11.70 -12.49 7.52
C LEU A 75 10.49 -11.54 7.54
N ASN A 76 9.35 -11.99 8.06
CA ASN A 76 8.13 -11.22 8.26
C ASN A 76 8.04 -10.59 9.66
N GLY A 77 9.02 -10.86 10.54
CA GLY A 77 9.18 -10.17 11.83
C GLY A 77 8.90 -11.01 13.07
N TYR A 78 9.15 -12.32 13.04
CA TYR A 78 9.09 -13.15 14.24
C TYR A 78 9.93 -12.59 15.41
N PRO A 79 9.51 -12.67 16.68
CA PRO A 79 8.22 -13.20 17.15
C PRO A 79 7.12 -12.15 17.14
N LEU A 80 7.47 -10.85 17.11
CA LEU A 80 6.54 -9.74 17.20
C LEU A 80 6.82 -8.69 16.14
N ARG A 81 5.74 -8.17 15.55
CA ARG A 81 5.81 -7.00 14.68
C ARG A 81 4.70 -6.01 14.98
N LEU A 82 4.97 -4.74 14.65
CA LEU A 82 3.92 -3.75 14.49
C LEU A 82 3.23 -3.94 13.13
N LEU A 83 1.91 -3.79 13.11
CA LEU A 83 1.09 -3.81 11.91
C LEU A 83 0.30 -2.50 11.81
N CYS A 84 0.66 -1.68 10.83
CA CYS A 84 -0.01 -0.43 10.49
C CYS A 84 -0.74 -0.61 9.16
N SER A 85 -1.99 -1.07 9.25
CA SER A 85 -2.81 -1.37 8.08
C SER A 85 -3.21 -0.09 7.33
N GLY A 86 -3.27 -0.18 6.00
CA GLY A 86 -3.60 0.95 5.12
C GLY A 86 -2.43 1.91 4.80
N TRP A 87 -1.35 1.87 5.58
CA TRP A 87 -0.18 2.74 5.42
C TRP A 87 1.03 1.97 4.84
N PRO A 88 2.11 2.64 4.40
CA PRO A 88 3.31 1.98 3.89
C PRO A 88 3.84 0.94 4.86
N GLY A 89 4.30 -0.19 4.34
CA GLY A 89 4.88 -1.28 5.14
C GLY A 89 6.08 -0.86 6.00
N SER A 90 6.71 0.29 5.73
CA SER A 90 7.76 0.86 6.58
C SER A 90 7.28 1.35 7.94
N THR A 91 5.97 1.58 8.12
CA THR A 91 5.37 1.88 9.43
C THR A 91 4.99 0.62 10.20
N SER A 92 5.06 -0.55 9.56
CA SER A 92 4.81 -1.86 10.18
C SER A 92 6.14 -2.50 10.59
N GLY A 93 6.77 -1.97 11.64
CA GLY A 93 8.08 -2.40 12.13
C GLY A 93 8.16 -3.90 12.45
N LYS A 94 9.18 -4.57 11.92
CA LYS A 94 9.46 -5.99 12.19
C LYS A 94 10.38 -6.14 13.40
N TRP A 95 10.38 -7.33 14.01
CA TRP A 95 11.25 -7.66 15.16
C TRP A 95 11.08 -6.63 16.28
N LEU A 96 9.83 -6.29 16.58
CA LEU A 96 9.45 -5.18 17.45
C LEU A 96 9.99 -5.40 18.86
N GLU A 97 10.74 -4.43 19.35
CA GLU A 97 11.37 -4.46 20.68
C GLU A 97 10.87 -3.33 21.58
N LYS A 98 10.65 -2.14 21.02
CA LYS A 98 10.26 -0.96 21.79
C LYS A 98 9.30 -0.07 21.03
N ILE A 99 8.30 0.44 21.74
CA ILE A 99 7.44 1.54 21.30
C ILE A 99 7.68 2.72 22.24
N VAL A 100 7.77 3.92 21.67
CA VAL A 100 7.85 5.18 22.43
C VAL A 100 6.67 6.07 22.08
N ILE A 101 6.03 6.65 23.10
CA ILE A 101 5.04 7.71 22.93
C ILE A 101 5.79 9.04 22.98
N ARG A 102 5.53 9.93 22.02
CA ARG A 102 6.29 11.17 21.84
C ARG A 102 5.34 12.35 21.68
N ASN A 103 5.71 13.49 22.26
CA ASN A 103 5.02 14.77 22.07
C ASN A 103 5.50 15.57 20.86
N LYS A 104 6.17 14.87 19.92
CA LYS A 104 6.61 15.39 18.64
C LYS A 104 6.58 14.29 17.60
N ILE A 105 6.59 14.68 16.32
CA ILE A 105 6.78 13.75 15.21
C ILE A 105 8.05 12.92 15.46
N HIS A 106 7.95 11.61 15.21
CA HIS A 106 9.10 10.72 15.39
C HIS A 106 10.25 11.11 14.46
N ASP A 107 11.46 11.27 15.02
CA ASP A 107 12.67 11.73 14.33
C ASP A 107 13.71 10.61 14.12
N GLY A 108 13.28 9.34 14.13
CA GLY A 108 14.15 8.18 13.92
C GLY A 108 14.65 7.99 12.48
N THR A 109 15.54 7.01 12.29
CA THR A 109 16.10 6.68 10.97
C THR A 109 15.00 6.39 9.95
N LYS A 110 15.07 7.05 8.78
CA LYS A 110 14.06 7.05 7.69
C LYS A 110 12.78 7.85 7.96
N MET A 111 12.76 8.76 8.95
CA MET A 111 11.70 9.76 9.11
C MET A 111 11.99 11.09 8.41
N SER A 112 13.26 11.42 8.14
CA SER A 112 13.68 12.67 7.48
C SER A 112 14.23 12.43 6.08
N GLY A 113 14.61 13.52 5.41
CA GLY A 113 15.15 13.48 4.05
C GLY A 113 14.08 13.03 3.05
N LYS A 114 14.52 12.20 2.11
CA LYS A 114 13.68 11.66 1.03
C LYS A 114 13.06 10.30 1.37
N SER A 115 13.30 9.74 2.57
CA SER A 115 12.88 8.37 2.88
C SER A 115 11.40 8.36 3.28
N TYR A 116 10.58 7.60 2.54
CA TYR A 116 9.13 7.49 2.77
C TYR A 116 8.43 8.85 2.93
N ARG A 117 8.88 9.82 2.14
CA ARG A 117 8.34 11.17 2.00
C ARG A 117 8.23 11.51 0.52
N ILE A 118 7.25 12.32 0.17
CA ILE A 118 7.08 12.89 -1.16
C ILE A 118 7.04 14.41 -1.08
N PRO A 119 7.33 15.15 -2.16
CA PRO A 119 7.04 16.58 -2.21
C PRO A 119 5.58 16.84 -1.82
N CYS A 120 5.34 17.82 -0.95
CA CYS A 120 3.98 18.19 -0.55
C CYS A 120 3.17 18.74 -1.73
N GLU A 121 3.85 19.38 -2.67
CA GLU A 121 3.29 19.84 -3.94
C GLU A 121 3.95 19.12 -5.12
N SER A 122 3.23 18.98 -6.23
CA SER A 122 3.78 18.39 -7.45
C SER A 122 4.94 19.22 -7.99
N VAL A 123 6.05 18.55 -8.30
CA VAL A 123 7.25 19.19 -8.86
C VAL A 123 7.67 18.54 -10.18
N VAL A 124 8.42 19.28 -10.99
CA VAL A 124 8.98 18.75 -12.24
C VAL A 124 10.03 17.66 -11.95
N PRO A 125 10.16 16.63 -12.80
CA PRO A 125 11.18 15.60 -12.63
C PRO A 125 12.60 16.17 -12.50
N GLY A 126 13.37 15.65 -11.54
CA GLY A 126 14.73 16.12 -11.26
C GLY A 126 14.83 17.30 -10.29
N SER A 127 13.69 17.86 -9.87
CA SER A 127 13.66 18.96 -8.89
C SER A 127 14.38 18.61 -7.59
N LYS A 128 15.10 19.59 -7.03
CA LYS A 128 15.62 19.52 -5.66
C LYS A 128 14.56 20.11 -4.73
N VAL A 129 13.93 19.25 -3.94
CA VAL A 129 12.92 19.65 -2.95
C VAL A 129 13.59 19.71 -1.59
N LYS A 130 13.38 20.81 -0.85
CA LYS A 130 13.92 20.97 0.50
C LYS A 130 13.23 20.01 1.47
N ASP A 131 13.88 19.76 2.61
CA ASP A 131 13.32 18.83 3.58
C ASP A 131 12.01 19.32 4.21
N GLU A 132 11.86 20.64 4.39
CA GLU A 132 10.64 21.27 4.92
C GLU A 132 9.42 21.11 3.98
N ASP A 133 9.66 21.00 2.67
CA ASP A 133 8.63 20.87 1.64
C ASP A 133 8.27 19.40 1.32
N MET A 134 8.75 18.46 2.15
CA MET A 134 8.54 17.03 1.98
C MET A 134 7.53 16.51 3.01
N CYS A 135 6.45 15.90 2.54
CA CYS A 135 5.38 15.34 3.35
C CYS A 135 5.63 13.86 3.63
N ILE A 136 5.37 13.41 4.87
CA ILE A 136 5.43 12.01 5.27
C ILE A 136 4.35 11.24 4.52
N ILE A 137 4.72 10.08 3.96
CA ILE A 137 3.72 9.19 3.36
C ILE A 137 2.90 8.56 4.48
N GLU A 138 1.60 8.82 4.44
CA GLU A 138 0.57 8.30 5.34
C GLU A 138 -0.25 7.22 4.61
N SER A 139 -1.58 7.31 4.59
CA SER A 139 -2.46 6.38 3.89
C SER A 139 -2.02 6.10 2.45
N MET A 140 -1.99 4.83 2.07
CA MET A 140 -1.70 4.42 0.70
C MET A 140 -2.84 4.84 -0.25
N PRO A 141 -2.53 5.37 -1.44
CA PRO A 141 -3.56 5.77 -2.39
C PRO A 141 -4.30 4.57 -2.96
N VAL A 142 -5.48 4.82 -3.52
CA VAL A 142 -6.22 3.83 -4.33
C VAL A 142 -5.32 3.24 -5.41
N LYS A 143 -5.31 1.91 -5.51
CA LYS A 143 -4.53 1.17 -6.50
C LYS A 143 -5.22 -0.14 -6.87
N SER A 144 -5.02 -0.57 -8.11
CA SER A 144 -5.40 -1.89 -8.59
C SER A 144 -4.29 -2.51 -9.44
N LEU A 145 -4.30 -3.85 -9.50
CA LEU A 145 -3.40 -4.64 -10.31
C LEU A 145 -4.18 -5.77 -11.00
N ILE A 146 -4.02 -5.88 -12.31
CA ILE A 146 -4.27 -7.11 -13.06
C ILE A 146 -3.24 -8.17 -12.62
N THR A 147 -3.72 -9.33 -12.17
CA THR A 147 -2.86 -10.46 -11.76
C THR A 147 -3.02 -11.67 -12.68
N TYR A 148 -4.03 -11.66 -13.54
CA TYR A 148 -4.19 -12.64 -14.59
C TYR A 148 -5.00 -12.02 -15.75
N PRO A 149 -4.63 -12.30 -17.01
CA PRO A 149 -3.44 -13.06 -17.42
C PRO A 149 -2.15 -12.23 -17.32
N LYS A 150 -1.01 -12.82 -17.71
CA LYS A 150 0.25 -12.08 -17.87
C LYS A 150 0.13 -11.17 -19.11
N THR A 151 0.90 -10.08 -19.13
CA THR A 151 1.05 -9.25 -20.33
C THR A 151 1.73 -10.01 -21.48
N GLY A 152 1.36 -9.69 -22.71
CA GLY A 152 1.92 -10.26 -23.94
C GLY A 152 1.38 -11.65 -24.25
N VAL A 153 0.10 -11.91 -23.95
CA VAL A 153 -0.57 -13.17 -24.29
C VAL A 153 -1.31 -13.05 -25.61
N ASP A 154 -1.36 -14.16 -26.34
CA ASP A 154 -2.21 -14.32 -27.52
C ASP A 154 -3.58 -14.86 -27.12
N HIS A 155 -4.64 -14.38 -27.75
CA HIS A 155 -6.02 -14.86 -27.58
C HIS A 155 -6.66 -15.05 -28.94
N LYS A 156 -7.19 -16.23 -29.26
CA LYS A 156 -7.90 -16.39 -30.53
C LYS A 156 -9.25 -15.71 -30.43
N LEU A 157 -9.64 -14.93 -31.44
CA LEU A 157 -10.97 -14.31 -31.47
C LEU A 157 -12.09 -15.36 -31.35
N SER A 158 -11.86 -16.58 -31.86
CA SER A 158 -12.79 -17.72 -31.78
C SER A 158 -12.96 -18.31 -30.39
N ASP A 159 -12.03 -18.06 -29.46
CA ASP A 159 -12.09 -18.60 -28.08
C ASP A 159 -13.12 -17.85 -27.23
N GLY A 160 -13.70 -16.76 -27.76
CA GLY A 160 -14.77 -16.00 -27.13
C GLY A 160 -14.27 -15.14 -25.97
N LYS A 161 -14.90 -15.30 -24.81
CA LYS A 161 -14.69 -14.44 -23.63
C LYS A 161 -13.29 -14.60 -23.05
N PHE A 162 -12.60 -13.48 -22.86
CA PHE A 162 -11.29 -13.40 -22.23
C PHE A 162 -11.40 -13.05 -20.75
N ALA A 163 -10.96 -13.95 -19.87
CA ALA A 163 -11.07 -13.77 -18.43
C ALA A 163 -9.91 -12.92 -17.87
N VAL A 164 -10.25 -11.89 -17.08
CA VAL A 164 -9.28 -11.02 -16.41
C VAL A 164 -9.63 -10.92 -14.93
N ARG A 165 -8.61 -10.92 -14.07
CA ARG A 165 -8.80 -10.75 -12.62
C ARG A 165 -7.63 -10.06 -11.96
N GLY A 166 -7.89 -9.55 -10.77
CA GLY A 166 -6.89 -8.82 -10.01
C GLY A 166 -7.29 -8.50 -8.58
N HIS A 167 -6.51 -7.59 -8.00
CA HIS A 167 -6.72 -7.04 -6.67
C HIS A 167 -6.79 -5.51 -6.74
N ALA A 168 -7.51 -4.90 -5.79
CA ALA A 168 -7.58 -3.45 -5.61
C ALA A 168 -7.65 -3.09 -4.12
N TRP A 169 -7.13 -1.93 -3.72
CA TRP A 169 -7.13 -1.43 -2.33
C TRP A 169 -7.07 0.10 -2.31
N ALA A 170 -7.39 0.74 -1.17
CA ALA A 170 -7.40 2.20 -1.03
C ALA A 170 -6.95 2.74 0.34
N GLY A 171 -5.95 2.11 0.95
CA GLY A 171 -5.34 2.60 2.19
C GLY A 171 -6.32 2.59 3.36
N ASP A 172 -6.58 3.76 3.94
CA ASP A 172 -7.59 3.97 4.99
C ASP A 172 -9.04 3.89 4.47
N LEU A 173 -9.25 3.84 3.15
CA LEU A 173 -10.55 3.74 2.48
C LEU A 173 -10.76 2.37 1.82
N ALA A 174 -12.00 2.11 1.41
CA ALA A 174 -12.36 0.97 0.56
C ALA A 174 -12.44 1.33 -0.94
N VAL A 175 -12.28 0.34 -1.81
CA VAL A 175 -12.52 0.49 -3.26
C VAL A 175 -14.01 0.37 -3.51
N LYS A 176 -14.60 1.42 -4.07
CA LYS A 176 -16.02 1.46 -4.40
C LYS A 176 -16.32 0.89 -5.77
N LYS A 177 -15.42 1.10 -6.73
CA LYS A 177 -15.64 0.72 -8.14
C LYS A 177 -14.33 0.31 -8.80
N LEU A 178 -14.40 -0.71 -9.65
CA LEU A 178 -13.32 -1.08 -10.55
C LEU A 178 -13.79 -1.00 -12.00
N LEU A 179 -12.99 -0.36 -12.83
CA LEU A 179 -13.25 -0.12 -14.24
C LEU A 179 -12.18 -0.80 -15.08
N ILE A 180 -12.59 -1.36 -16.21
CA ILE A 180 -11.74 -1.97 -17.23
C ILE A 180 -11.93 -1.27 -18.56
N SER A 181 -10.83 -1.03 -19.26
CA SER A 181 -10.81 -0.52 -20.64
C SER A 181 -10.00 -1.48 -21.51
N ILE A 182 -10.36 -1.60 -22.79
CA ILE A 182 -9.59 -2.32 -23.83
C ILE A 182 -9.07 -1.40 -24.94
N ASP A 183 -9.35 -0.11 -24.83
CA ASP A 183 -9.15 0.92 -25.85
C ASP A 183 -8.33 2.08 -25.29
N PHE A 184 -7.27 1.73 -24.54
CA PHE A 184 -6.31 2.68 -23.96
C PHE A 184 -6.95 3.75 -23.04
N GLY A 185 -8.09 3.40 -22.43
CA GLY A 185 -8.82 4.26 -21.52
C GLY A 185 -9.85 5.18 -22.16
N ALA A 186 -10.13 5.04 -23.46
CA ALA A 186 -11.16 5.82 -24.15
C ALA A 186 -12.56 5.48 -23.62
N THR A 187 -12.87 4.20 -23.40
CA THR A 187 -14.13 3.74 -22.79
C THR A 187 -13.88 2.80 -21.61
N TRP A 188 -14.85 2.75 -20.70
CA TRP A 188 -14.72 2.01 -19.44
C TRP A 188 -15.97 1.17 -19.17
N ARG A 189 -15.75 -0.07 -18.74
CA ARG A 189 -16.80 -0.99 -18.27
C ARG A 189 -16.56 -1.34 -16.81
N VAL A 190 -17.63 -1.54 -16.06
CA VAL A 190 -17.55 -1.91 -14.64
C VAL A 190 -17.19 -3.39 -14.52
N ALA A 191 -16.17 -3.71 -13.73
CA ALA A 191 -15.83 -5.08 -13.39
C ALA A 191 -16.57 -5.53 -12.12
N LYS A 192 -16.70 -6.85 -11.95
CA LYS A 192 -17.23 -7.42 -10.71
C LYS A 192 -16.19 -7.28 -9.60
N LEU A 193 -16.54 -6.53 -8.57
CA LEU A 193 -15.72 -6.29 -7.38
C LEU A 193 -16.35 -7.02 -6.18
N LYS A 194 -15.54 -7.73 -5.40
CA LYS A 194 -15.97 -8.31 -4.13
C LYS A 194 -15.84 -7.30 -2.99
N ASP A 195 -16.70 -7.43 -1.99
CA ASP A 195 -16.54 -6.69 -0.75
C ASP A 195 -15.25 -7.08 -0.02
N PRO A 196 -14.63 -6.15 0.72
CA PRO A 196 -13.43 -6.44 1.47
C PRO A 196 -13.78 -7.26 2.73
N VAL A 197 -12.83 -8.07 3.20
CA VAL A 197 -13.00 -8.84 4.45
C VAL A 197 -13.04 -7.92 5.69
N ASN A 198 -12.33 -6.79 5.63
CA ASN A 198 -12.36 -5.68 6.58
C ASN A 198 -11.87 -4.40 5.88
N ARG A 199 -11.94 -3.24 6.53
CA ARG A 199 -11.61 -1.92 5.94
C ARG A 199 -10.27 -1.86 5.20
N PHE A 200 -9.26 -2.62 5.64
CA PHE A 200 -7.90 -2.57 5.10
C PHE A 200 -7.54 -3.72 4.16
N ALA A 201 -8.38 -4.75 4.08
CA ALA A 201 -8.14 -5.88 3.21
C ALA A 201 -8.36 -5.47 1.75
N TRP A 202 -7.48 -5.93 0.86
CA TRP A 202 -7.70 -5.74 -0.57
C TRP A 202 -8.98 -6.43 -1.05
N GLN A 203 -9.54 -5.92 -2.13
CA GLN A 203 -10.71 -6.48 -2.79
C GLN A 203 -10.29 -7.23 -4.04
N ARG A 204 -10.88 -8.42 -4.24
CA ARG A 204 -10.69 -9.19 -5.47
C ARG A 204 -11.70 -8.70 -6.51
N TRP A 205 -11.25 -8.61 -7.76
CA TRP A 205 -12.11 -8.27 -8.88
C TRP A 205 -11.88 -9.20 -10.07
N ASN A 206 -12.89 -9.30 -10.93
CA ASN A 206 -12.84 -10.05 -12.18
C ASN A 206 -13.75 -9.43 -13.25
N ALA A 207 -13.43 -9.69 -14.51
CA ALA A 207 -14.20 -9.30 -15.68
C ALA A 207 -14.03 -10.34 -16.80
N GLU A 208 -15.02 -10.42 -17.67
CA GLU A 208 -14.95 -11.15 -18.95
C GLU A 208 -15.02 -10.14 -20.08
N ILE A 209 -14.07 -10.22 -21.01
CA ILE A 209 -13.91 -9.27 -22.11
C ILE A 209 -14.22 -9.98 -23.42
N ASN A 210 -15.01 -9.34 -24.27
CA ASN A 210 -15.14 -9.71 -25.66
C ASN A 210 -14.37 -8.71 -26.50
N PHE A 211 -13.41 -9.19 -27.28
CA PHE A 211 -12.70 -8.37 -28.26
C PHE A 211 -13.54 -8.28 -29.54
N PRO A 212 -13.67 -7.09 -30.13
CA PRO A 212 -14.50 -6.90 -31.33
C PRO A 212 -13.87 -7.51 -32.58
N GLU A 213 -12.55 -7.49 -32.69
CA GLU A 213 -11.81 -7.95 -33.86
C GLU A 213 -10.38 -8.37 -33.50
N LYS A 214 -9.67 -8.97 -34.47
CA LYS A 214 -8.25 -9.29 -34.34
C LYS A 214 -7.42 -8.01 -34.26
N GLY A 215 -6.35 -8.02 -33.46
CA GLY A 215 -5.51 -6.84 -33.30
C GLY A 215 -4.83 -6.76 -31.95
N TYR A 216 -4.04 -5.71 -31.77
CA TYR A 216 -3.37 -5.40 -30.51
C TYR A 216 -4.31 -4.61 -29.59
N TYR A 217 -4.44 -5.08 -28.35
CA TYR A 217 -5.22 -4.40 -27.31
C TYR A 217 -4.38 -4.21 -26.06
N GLU A 218 -4.76 -3.20 -25.27
CA GLU A 218 -4.31 -3.08 -23.89
C GLU A 218 -5.50 -3.13 -22.97
N ILE A 219 -5.42 -4.01 -21.97
CA ILE A 219 -6.43 -4.08 -20.91
C ILE A 219 -5.93 -3.23 -19.75
N TRP A 220 -6.68 -2.19 -19.40
CA TRP A 220 -6.36 -1.27 -18.30
C TRP A 220 -7.29 -1.52 -17.12
N ALA A 221 -6.76 -1.50 -15.90
CA ALA A 221 -7.54 -1.55 -14.66
C ALA A 221 -7.43 -0.23 -13.88
N LYS A 222 -8.59 0.34 -13.55
CA LYS A 222 -8.73 1.59 -12.77
C LYS A 222 -9.67 1.39 -11.59
N ALA A 223 -9.12 1.47 -10.37
CA ALA A 223 -9.91 1.51 -9.15
C ALA A 223 -10.31 2.95 -8.79
N MET A 224 -11.46 3.08 -8.13
CA MET A 224 -12.01 4.29 -7.53
C MET A 224 -12.40 3.99 -6.09
N ASP A 225 -11.98 4.82 -5.16
CA ASP A 225 -12.33 4.70 -3.74
C ASP A 225 -13.72 5.23 -3.42
N GLU A 226 -14.15 5.08 -2.17
CA GLU A 226 -15.46 5.53 -1.68
C GLU A 226 -15.64 7.06 -1.66
N LYS A 227 -14.57 7.84 -1.81
CA LYS A 227 -14.62 9.29 -1.97
C LYS A 227 -14.63 9.72 -3.44
N GLY A 228 -14.67 8.77 -4.37
CA GLY A 228 -14.68 9.04 -5.81
C GLY A 228 -13.30 9.34 -6.40
N VAL A 229 -12.23 9.26 -5.62
CA VAL A 229 -10.86 9.44 -6.12
C VAL A 229 -10.45 8.19 -6.90
N SER A 230 -9.92 8.39 -8.10
CA SER A 230 -9.53 7.30 -9.00
C SER A 230 -8.04 7.26 -9.26
N GLN A 231 -7.54 6.09 -9.64
CA GLN A 231 -6.18 5.97 -10.18
C GLN A 231 -6.01 6.85 -11.43
N PRO A 232 -4.86 7.52 -11.58
CA PRO A 232 -4.52 8.27 -12.77
C PRO A 232 -3.97 7.33 -13.86
N MET A 233 -4.07 7.72 -15.13
CA MET A 233 -3.54 6.90 -16.23
C MET A 233 -2.01 6.88 -16.25
N VAL A 234 -1.40 8.00 -15.87
CA VAL A 234 0.03 8.18 -15.66
C VAL A 234 0.26 8.71 -14.26
N VAL A 235 1.44 8.47 -13.68
CA VAL A 235 1.74 8.97 -12.33
C VAL A 235 1.76 10.51 -12.38
N PRO A 236 0.92 11.22 -11.59
CA PRO A 236 0.73 12.65 -11.73
C PRO A 236 1.85 13.48 -11.10
N GLY A 237 2.62 12.90 -10.18
CA GLY A 237 3.68 13.58 -9.44
C GLY A 237 4.98 12.79 -9.49
N TRP A 238 6.07 13.48 -9.85
CA TRP A 238 7.40 12.93 -9.68
C TRP A 238 7.84 13.06 -8.23
N ASN A 239 8.52 12.04 -7.70
CA ASN A 239 9.26 12.16 -6.45
C ASN A 239 10.60 11.42 -6.55
N PRO A 240 11.65 11.86 -5.82
CA PRO A 240 13.01 11.35 -6.00
C PRO A 240 13.20 9.84 -5.72
N LYS A 241 12.24 9.19 -5.06
CA LYS A 241 12.31 7.78 -4.66
C LYS A 241 11.31 6.89 -5.39
N GLY A 242 10.50 7.44 -6.31
CA GLY A 242 9.50 6.68 -7.05
C GLY A 242 8.38 6.10 -6.18
N TYR A 243 8.09 6.71 -5.04
CA TYR A 243 7.01 6.28 -4.15
C TYR A 243 5.64 6.56 -4.73
N LEU A 244 4.63 5.87 -4.18
CA LEU A 244 3.21 6.07 -4.46
C LEU A 244 2.83 5.99 -5.94
N ASN A 245 3.56 5.22 -6.74
CA ASN A 245 3.09 4.91 -8.09
C ASN A 245 1.76 4.14 -8.00
N ASN A 246 0.68 4.84 -8.29
CA ASN A 246 -0.68 4.30 -8.33
C ASN A 246 -1.31 4.40 -9.73
N SER A 247 -0.51 4.55 -10.79
CA SER A 247 -1.06 4.59 -12.14
C SER A 247 -1.86 3.32 -12.46
N CYS A 248 -2.85 3.44 -13.35
CA CYS A 248 -3.62 2.31 -13.84
C CYS A 248 -2.69 1.20 -14.35
N HIS A 249 -2.90 -0.04 -13.88
CA HIS A 249 -2.13 -1.18 -14.37
C HIS A 249 -2.68 -1.61 -15.72
N ARG A 250 -1.80 -1.92 -16.67
CA ARG A 250 -2.16 -2.36 -18.02
C ARG A 250 -1.40 -3.61 -18.43
N ILE A 251 -2.04 -4.46 -19.22
CA ILE A 251 -1.42 -5.62 -19.87
C ILE A 251 -1.70 -5.58 -21.38
N ALA A 252 -0.72 -6.00 -22.16
CA ALA A 252 -0.85 -6.18 -23.61
C ALA A 252 -1.50 -7.54 -23.93
N VAL A 253 -2.39 -7.56 -24.91
CA VAL A 253 -3.00 -8.77 -25.46
C VAL A 253 -3.02 -8.67 -26.98
N GLN A 254 -2.55 -9.72 -27.65
CA GLN A 254 -2.67 -9.84 -29.10
C GLN A 254 -3.84 -10.78 -29.42
N VAL A 255 -4.85 -10.26 -30.11
CA VAL A 255 -6.00 -11.06 -30.56
C VAL A 255 -5.70 -11.58 -31.96
N VAL A 256 -5.74 -12.90 -32.15
CA VAL A 256 -5.35 -13.62 -33.38
C VAL A 256 -6.49 -14.38 -34.03
#